data_AF-A0A523NHN0-F1
#
_entry.id   AF-A0A523NHN0-F1
#
_cell.length_a   1.000
_cell.length_b   1.000
_cell.length_c   1.000
_cell.angle_alpha   90.00
_cell.angle_beta   90.00
_cell.angle_gamma   90.00
#
_symmetry.space_group_name_H-M   'P 1'
#
loop_
_entity.id
_entity.type
_entity.pdbx_description
1 polymer ?
#
loop_
_entity_poly.entity_id
_entity_poly.type
_entity_poly.pdbx_seq_one_letter_code
_entity_poly.pdbx_strand_id
1 'polypeptide(L)'
;MPSDPPSITASRRCDMCGYSLSGLAARGICPECGMHYSERSPYGLNGWRHLLVLLARLSWPIIGVAAAVTYMFLKTGGSIQPPSWLLLPVILVGMILAMIVPLNCYRQFNRFFTRCLPPRIRRRTGLVMLGWICTLGCIVGGLALVLAYAA
;
A
#
# COMPACT_ATOMS: atom_id res chain seq x y z
N MET A 1 2.02 38.86 -33.87
CA MET A 1 2.30 38.03 -32.69
C MET A 1 1.06 37.21 -32.40
N PRO A 2 1.11 35.87 -32.46
CA PRO A 2 -0.03 35.04 -32.06
C PRO A 2 -0.16 35.14 -30.54
N SER A 3 -1.29 35.70 -30.09
CA SER A 3 -1.72 35.66 -28.70
C SER A 3 -2.28 34.27 -28.43
N ASP A 4 -1.51 33.43 -27.72
CA ASP A 4 -2.03 32.16 -27.22
C ASP A 4 -3.28 32.44 -26.36
N PRO A 5 -4.41 31.72 -26.56
CA PRO A 5 -5.57 31.88 -25.71
C PRO A 5 -5.19 31.54 -24.27
N PRO A 6 -5.68 32.28 -23.26
CA PRO A 6 -5.38 31.97 -21.86
C PRO A 6 -5.88 30.56 -21.60
N SER A 7 -4.93 29.63 -21.40
CA SER A 7 -5.22 28.28 -20.97
C SER A 7 -6.12 28.40 -19.76
N ILE A 8 -7.39 27.99 -19.90
CA ILE A 8 -8.41 28.02 -18.86
C ILE A 8 -7.78 27.39 -17.62
N THR A 9 -7.47 28.25 -16.65
CA THR A 9 -6.74 27.89 -15.45
C THR A 9 -7.63 26.90 -14.72
N ALA A 10 -7.24 25.62 -14.74
CA ALA A 10 -7.85 24.62 -13.88
C ALA A 10 -7.88 25.22 -12.48
N SER A 11 -9.08 25.38 -11.92
CA SER A 11 -9.31 26.08 -10.67
C SER A 11 -8.38 25.55 -9.58
N ARG A 12 -7.28 26.25 -9.31
CA ARG A 12 -6.29 25.85 -8.30
C ARG A 12 -6.93 26.07 -6.94
N ARG A 13 -7.08 25.01 -6.15
CA ARG A 13 -7.57 25.08 -4.77
C ARG A 13 -6.48 24.59 -3.84
N CYS A 14 -6.45 25.12 -2.62
CA CYS A 14 -5.55 24.63 -1.58
C CYS A 14 -5.96 23.20 -1.19
N ASP A 15 -5.02 22.26 -1.21
CA ASP A 15 -5.29 20.86 -0.86
C ASP A 15 -5.65 20.67 0.62
N MET A 16 -5.27 21.63 1.48
CA MET A 16 -5.48 21.54 2.93
C MET A 16 -6.83 22.09 3.37
N CYS A 17 -7.23 23.27 2.88
CA CYS A 17 -8.45 23.94 3.32
C CYS A 17 -9.50 24.14 2.20
N GLY A 18 -9.17 23.84 0.95
CA GLY A 18 -10.07 24.02 -0.19
C GLY A 18 -10.23 25.47 -0.69
N TYR A 19 -9.52 26.43 -0.09
CA TYR A 19 -9.53 27.84 -0.50
C TYR A 19 -9.12 27.99 -1.97
N SER A 20 -9.76 28.92 -2.69
CA SER A 20 -9.44 29.18 -4.09
C SER A 20 -8.11 29.92 -4.22
N LEU A 21 -7.13 29.29 -4.86
CA LEU A 21 -5.84 29.89 -5.20
C LEU A 21 -5.87 30.56 -6.57
N SER A 22 -7.06 30.74 -7.14
CA SER A 22 -7.28 31.53 -8.36
C SER A 22 -6.80 32.97 -8.14
N GLY A 23 -5.89 33.44 -8.99
CA GLY A 23 -5.30 34.78 -8.89
C GLY A 23 -4.08 34.88 -7.97
N LEU A 24 -3.71 33.82 -7.24
CA LEU A 24 -2.45 33.78 -6.49
C LEU A 24 -1.30 33.21 -7.35
N ALA A 25 -0.07 33.54 -6.96
CA ALA A 25 1.14 33.01 -7.58
C ALA A 25 1.11 31.47 -7.57
N ALA A 26 1.76 30.82 -8.53
CA ALA A 26 1.79 29.36 -8.67
C ALA A 26 2.35 28.59 -7.47
N ARG A 27 3.11 29.26 -6.61
CA ARG A 27 3.69 28.76 -5.36
C ARG A 27 3.62 29.85 -4.31
N GLY A 28 3.39 29.48 -3.05
CA GLY A 28 3.23 30.46 -1.97
C GLY A 28 2.74 29.84 -0.68
N ILE A 29 2.22 30.68 0.20
CA ILE A 29 1.57 30.30 1.46
C ILE A 29 0.07 30.57 1.32
N CYS A 30 -0.76 29.61 1.68
CA CYS A 30 -2.21 29.79 1.66
C CYS A 30 -2.61 30.82 2.73
N PRO A 31 -3.37 31.87 2.37
CA PRO A 31 -3.75 32.93 3.31
C PRO A 31 -4.69 32.45 4.43
N GLU A 32 -5.47 31.39 4.17
CA GLU A 32 -6.42 30.84 5.15
C GLU A 32 -5.77 29.89 6.16
N CYS A 33 -4.88 29.01 5.70
CA CYS A 33 -4.35 27.93 6.55
C CYS A 33 -2.86 28.02 6.83
N GLY A 34 -2.15 28.99 6.25
CA GLY A 34 -0.70 29.16 6.43
C GLY A 34 0.16 28.04 5.81
N MET A 35 -0.44 27.09 5.10
CA MET A 35 0.30 25.98 4.48
C MET A 35 0.91 26.40 3.15
N HIS A 36 2.15 25.95 2.91
CA HIS A 36 2.79 26.13 1.62
C HIS A 36 2.06 25.34 0.53
N TYR A 37 1.82 25.99 -0.59
CA TYR A 37 1.35 25.37 -1.82
C TYR A 37 2.38 25.61 -2.93
N SER A 38 2.50 24.64 -3.84
CA SER A 38 3.38 24.75 -5.01
C SER A 38 2.66 24.20 -6.22
N GLU A 39 3.09 24.60 -7.42
CA GLU A 39 2.54 24.14 -8.71
C GLU A 39 2.80 22.65 -8.99
N ARG A 40 3.16 21.87 -7.97
CA ARG A 40 3.24 20.42 -8.09
C ARG A 40 1.87 19.87 -8.42
N SER A 41 1.90 18.92 -9.34
CA SER A 41 0.77 18.34 -10.04
C SER A 41 -0.46 18.14 -9.14
N PRO A 42 -1.67 18.10 -9.71
CA PRO A 42 -2.90 17.74 -8.97
C PRO A 42 -2.84 16.37 -8.27
N TYR A 43 -1.73 15.64 -8.40
CA TYR A 43 -1.37 14.44 -7.68
C TYR A 43 0.05 14.59 -7.09
N GLY A 44 0.25 15.61 -6.24
CA GLY A 44 1.48 15.84 -5.49
C GLY A 44 1.76 14.77 -4.44
N LEU A 45 1.96 13.52 -4.86
CA LEU A 45 2.63 12.50 -4.05
C LEU A 45 4.05 13.02 -3.81
N ASN A 46 4.30 13.60 -2.63
CA ASN A 46 5.63 13.99 -2.20
C ASN A 46 6.61 12.84 -2.52
N GLY A 47 7.57 13.13 -3.41
CA GLY A 47 8.26 12.13 -4.22
C GLY A 47 8.93 11.01 -3.43
N TRP A 48 9.14 9.87 -4.10
CA TRP A 48 9.97 8.69 -3.83
C TRP A 48 10.32 8.27 -2.39
N ARG A 49 10.64 9.20 -1.48
CA ARG A 49 10.74 8.98 -0.03
C ARG A 49 9.49 8.35 0.57
N HIS A 50 8.28 8.76 0.17
CA HIS A 50 7.06 8.09 0.65
C HIS A 50 6.86 6.70 0.04
N LEU A 51 7.28 6.49 -1.21
CA LEU A 51 7.23 5.17 -1.84
C LEU A 51 8.22 4.20 -1.18
N LEU A 52 9.45 4.62 -0.88
CA LEU A 52 10.44 3.81 -0.18
C LEU A 52 10.01 3.50 1.26
N VAL A 53 9.43 4.47 1.97
CA VAL A 53 8.87 4.22 3.32
C VAL A 53 7.66 3.28 3.26
N LEU A 54 6.82 3.39 2.23
CA LEU A 54 5.73 2.45 1.98
C LEU A 54 6.25 1.06 1.67
N LEU A 55 7.19 0.93 0.73
CA LEU A 55 7.82 -0.33 0.37
C LEU A 55 8.52 -0.95 1.57
N ALA A 56 9.26 -0.19 2.38
CA ALA A 56 9.92 -0.66 3.59
C ALA A 56 8.92 -1.15 4.66
N ARG A 57 7.78 -0.45 4.81
CA ARG A 57 6.71 -0.87 5.73
C ARG A 57 5.93 -2.08 5.22
N LEU A 58 5.79 -2.21 3.90
CA LEU A 58 5.12 -3.32 3.24
C LEU A 58 6.02 -4.56 3.13
N SER A 59 7.34 -4.37 3.08
CA SER A 59 8.31 -5.43 2.83
C SER A 59 8.78 -6.14 4.09
N TRP A 60 8.77 -5.48 5.25
CA TRP A 60 9.19 -6.09 6.52
C TRP A 60 8.59 -7.48 6.79
N PRO A 61 7.30 -7.75 6.53
CA PRO A 61 6.72 -9.06 6.78
C PRO A 61 7.21 -10.10 5.76
N ILE A 62 7.40 -9.70 4.51
CA ILE A 62 7.94 -10.56 3.45
C ILE A 62 9.39 -10.93 3.78
N ILE A 63 10.19 -9.94 4.21
CA ILE A 63 11.57 -10.13 4.64
C ILE A 63 11.62 -11.05 5.87
N GLY A 64 10.72 -10.89 6.84
CA GLY A 64 10.63 -11.74 8.03
C GLY A 64 10.32 -13.20 7.69
N VAL A 65 9.35 -13.44 6.79
CA VAL A 65 9.01 -14.79 6.32
C VAL A 65 10.18 -15.40 5.55
N ALA A 66 10.78 -14.65 4.61
CA ALA A 66 11.92 -15.13 3.84
C ALA A 66 13.11 -15.48 4.76
N ALA A 67 13.45 -14.61 5.72
CA ALA A 67 14.51 -14.86 6.68
C ALA A 67 14.24 -16.09 7.56
N ALA A 68 12.99 -16.29 8.01
CA ALA A 68 12.60 -17.47 8.78
C ALA A 68 12.74 -18.77 7.97
N VAL A 69 12.30 -18.76 6.70
CA VAL A 69 12.45 -19.91 5.78
C VAL A 69 13.93 -20.18 5.51
N THR A 70 14.72 -19.16 5.20
CA THR A 70 16.17 -19.29 4.98
C THR A 70 16.88 -19.81 6.23
N TYR A 71 16.53 -19.33 7.43
CA TYR A 71 17.09 -19.81 8.68
C TYR A 71 16.77 -21.30 8.91
N MET A 72 15.52 -21.72 8.69
CA MET A 72 15.14 -23.12 8.79
C MET A 72 15.92 -23.99 7.81
N PHE A 73 16.05 -23.56 6.55
CA PHE A 73 16.78 -24.27 5.50
C PHE A 73 18.29 -24.42 5.83
N LEU A 74 18.92 -23.36 6.33
CA LEU A 74 20.32 -23.38 6.75
C LEU A 74 20.54 -24.31 7.95
N LYS A 75 19.62 -24.32 8.91
CA LYS A 75 19.73 -25.14 10.12
C LYS A 75 19.53 -26.63 9.86
N THR A 76 18.74 -27.00 8.86
CA THR A 76 18.52 -28.40 8.49
C THR A 76 19.57 -28.94 7.51
N GLY A 77 20.58 -28.14 7.14
CA GLY A 77 21.62 -28.55 6.20
C GLY A 77 21.06 -28.92 4.82
N GLY A 78 19.94 -28.33 4.42
CA GLY A 78 19.24 -28.66 3.17
C GLY A 78 18.46 -29.98 3.18
N SER A 79 18.45 -30.73 4.29
CA SER A 79 17.61 -31.93 4.43
C SER A 79 16.19 -31.52 4.81
N ILE A 80 15.22 -31.77 3.93
CA ILE A 80 13.82 -31.32 4.05
C ILE A 80 12.97 -32.36 4.79
N GLN A 81 13.56 -33.12 5.73
CA GLN A 81 12.78 -33.99 6.62
C GLN A 81 12.72 -33.38 8.02
N PRO A 82 11.92 -32.31 8.23
CA PRO A 82 11.57 -31.92 9.58
C PRO A 82 10.80 -33.08 10.23
N PRO A 83 11.01 -33.35 11.52
CA PRO A 83 10.20 -34.32 12.23
C PRO A 83 8.73 -33.87 12.18
N SER A 84 7.82 -34.81 11.97
CA SER A 84 6.42 -34.55 11.62
C SER A 84 5.68 -33.64 12.61
N TRP A 85 6.07 -33.64 13.88
CA TRP A 85 5.50 -32.77 14.92
C TRP A 85 5.85 -31.28 14.75
N LEU A 86 6.91 -30.92 14.01
CA LEU A 86 7.27 -29.52 13.71
C LEU A 86 6.54 -28.97 12.47
N LEU A 87 6.01 -29.83 11.59
CA LEU A 87 5.32 -29.38 10.38
C LEU A 87 4.04 -28.60 10.70
N LEU A 88 3.22 -29.14 11.61
CA LEU A 88 1.94 -28.56 11.99
C LEU A 88 2.05 -27.12 12.51
N PRO A 89 2.89 -26.80 13.51
CA PRO A 89 3.04 -25.44 13.99
C PRO A 89 3.66 -24.50 12.94
N VAL A 90 4.57 -24.99 12.08
CA VAL A 90 5.16 -24.19 10.99
C VAL A 90 4.10 -23.81 9.95
N ILE A 91 3.27 -24.77 9.54
CA ILE A 91 2.15 -24.51 8.62
C ILE A 91 1.17 -23.53 9.25
N LEU A 92 0.83 -23.71 10.53
CA LEU A 92 -0.14 -22.87 11.23
C LEU A 92 0.37 -21.43 11.39
N VAL A 93 1.64 -21.23 11.75
CA VAL A 93 2.29 -19.91 11.78
C VAL A 93 2.36 -19.30 10.37
N GLY A 94 2.69 -20.09 9.35
CA GLY A 94 2.71 -19.66 7.96
C GLY A 94 1.35 -19.15 7.49
N MET A 95 0.27 -19.87 7.81
CA MET A 95 -1.11 -19.47 7.49
C MET A 95 -1.54 -18.21 8.23
N ILE A 96 -1.20 -18.08 9.52
CA ILE A 96 -1.47 -16.87 10.30
C ILE A 96 -0.77 -15.65 9.69
N LEU A 97 0.51 -15.78 9.34
CA LEU A 97 1.27 -14.71 8.69
C LEU A 97 0.69 -14.39 7.31
N ALA A 98 0.35 -15.40 6.52
CA ALA A 98 -0.29 -15.23 5.21
C ALA A 98 -1.64 -14.49 5.29
N MET A 99 -2.36 -14.54 6.42
CA MET A 99 -3.55 -13.72 6.64
C MET A 99 -3.24 -12.32 7.21
N ILE A 100 -2.36 -12.22 8.21
CA ILE A 100 -2.08 -10.96 8.90
C ILE A 100 -1.40 -9.96 7.96
N VAL A 101 -0.48 -10.41 7.11
CA VAL A 101 0.27 -9.56 6.18
C VAL A 101 -0.64 -8.80 5.21
N PRO A 102 -1.50 -9.46 4.40
CA PRO A 102 -2.40 -8.76 3.49
C PRO A 102 -3.43 -7.91 4.24
N LEU A 103 -3.92 -8.34 5.40
CA LEU A 103 -4.83 -7.54 6.22
C LEU A 103 -4.18 -6.25 6.72
N ASN A 104 -2.92 -6.32 7.15
CA ASN A 104 -2.14 -5.15 7.57
C ASN A 104 -1.81 -4.25 6.38
N CYS A 105 -1.40 -4.81 5.24
CA CYS A 105 -1.21 -4.09 3.98
C CYS A 105 -2.47 -3.34 3.56
N TYR A 106 -3.63 -4.02 3.57
CA TYR A 106 -4.92 -3.43 3.26
C TYR A 106 -5.27 -2.27 4.22
N ARG A 107 -5.07 -2.46 5.53
CA ARG A 107 -5.32 -1.40 6.53
C ARG A 107 -4.42 -0.19 6.32
N GLN A 108 -3.14 -0.39 6.07
CA GLN A 108 -2.19 0.71 5.81
C GLN A 108 -2.55 1.44 4.53
N PHE A 109 -2.87 0.69 3.47
CA PHE A 109 -3.29 1.25 2.20
C PHE A 109 -4.59 2.04 2.33
N ASN A 110 -5.61 1.50 3.00
CA ASN A 110 -6.85 2.23 3.26
C ASN A 110 -6.63 3.52 4.08
N ARG A 111 -5.76 3.48 5.10
CA ARG A 111 -5.38 4.68 5.86
C ARG A 111 -4.66 5.72 5.01
N PHE A 112 -3.80 5.28 4.09
CA PHE A 112 -3.13 6.16 3.15
C PHE A 112 -4.13 6.80 2.17
N PHE A 113 -4.98 5.99 1.55
CA PHE A 113 -6.00 6.46 0.60
C PHE A 113 -6.99 7.41 1.25
N THR A 114 -7.44 7.12 2.48
CA THR A 114 -8.35 8.02 3.21
C THR A 114 -7.72 9.36 3.58
N ARG A 115 -6.39 9.44 3.71
CA ARG A 115 -5.68 10.69 3.98
C ARG A 115 -5.30 11.46 2.72
N CYS A 116 -5.02 10.77 1.61
CA CYS A 116 -4.47 11.38 0.41
C CYS A 116 -5.49 11.65 -0.69
N LEU A 117 -6.66 10.97 -0.70
CA LEU A 117 -7.64 11.12 -1.78
C LEU A 117 -8.89 11.88 -1.35
N PRO A 118 -9.35 12.85 -2.14
CA PRO A 118 -10.58 13.58 -1.87
C PRO A 118 -11.81 12.64 -1.92
N PRO A 119 -12.85 12.93 -1.13
CA PRO A 119 -14.01 12.06 -0.95
C PRO A 119 -14.78 11.75 -2.23
N ARG A 120 -14.63 12.56 -3.29
CA ARG A 120 -15.26 12.34 -4.61
C ARG A 120 -14.67 11.15 -5.38
N ILE A 121 -13.37 10.89 -5.26
CA ILE A 121 -12.68 9.79 -5.95
C ILE A 121 -12.75 8.49 -5.13
N ARG A 122 -12.87 8.62 -3.80
CA ARG A 122 -12.98 7.51 -2.83
C ARG A 122 -14.14 6.54 -3.12
N ARG A 123 -15.15 6.95 -3.89
CA ARG A 123 -16.38 6.18 -4.13
C ARG A 123 -16.26 5.06 -5.18
N ARG A 124 -15.20 5.02 -6.00
CA ARG A 124 -15.00 3.93 -6.97
C ARG A 124 -14.28 2.73 -6.33
N THR A 125 -15.08 1.89 -5.67
CA THR A 125 -15.11 0.40 -5.58
C THR A 125 -13.88 -0.49 -5.84
N GLY A 126 -12.84 -0.06 -6.56
CA GLY A 126 -11.71 -0.91 -6.97
C GLY A 126 -10.78 -1.33 -5.82
N LEU A 127 -10.63 -0.49 -4.80
CA LEU A 127 -9.75 -0.76 -3.65
C LEU A 127 -10.27 -1.86 -2.72
N VAL A 128 -11.60 -1.94 -2.57
CA VAL A 128 -12.23 -2.98 -1.77
C VAL A 128 -12.13 -4.31 -2.51
N MET A 129 -12.40 -4.31 -3.82
CA MET A 129 -12.26 -5.50 -4.69
C MET A 129 -10.82 -6.07 -4.67
N LEU A 130 -9.80 -5.22 -4.77
CA LEU A 130 -8.40 -5.69 -4.76
C LEU A 130 -8.01 -6.34 -3.43
N GLY A 131 -8.51 -5.80 -2.32
CA GLY A 131 -8.37 -6.41 -0.99
C GLY A 131 -8.99 -7.81 -0.95
N TRP A 132 -10.23 -7.94 -1.42
CA TRP A 132 -10.95 -9.22 -1.47
C TRP A 132 -10.24 -10.28 -2.33
N ILE A 133 -9.77 -9.90 -3.52
CA ILE A 133 -9.05 -10.80 -4.44
C ILE A 133 -7.77 -11.35 -3.78
N CYS A 134 -7.00 -10.50 -3.07
CA CYS A 134 -5.79 -10.95 -2.37
C CYS A 134 -6.11 -11.92 -1.23
N THR A 135 -7.14 -11.64 -0.42
CA THR A 135 -7.57 -12.56 0.64
C THR A 135 -8.08 -13.89 0.09
N LEU A 136 -8.90 -13.87 -0.98
CA LEU A 136 -9.39 -15.09 -1.63
C LEU A 136 -8.24 -15.93 -2.19
N GLY A 137 -7.25 -15.29 -2.83
CA GLY A 137 -6.05 -15.98 -3.32
C GLY A 137 -5.25 -16.66 -2.20
N CYS A 138 -5.08 -16.00 -1.05
CA CYS A 138 -4.39 -16.59 0.10
C CYS A 138 -5.16 -17.78 0.69
N ILE A 139 -6.48 -17.69 0.78
CA ILE A 139 -7.33 -18.78 1.30
C ILE A 139 -7.29 -19.99 0.36
N VAL A 140 -7.47 -19.78 -0.94
CA VAL A 140 -7.47 -20.85 -1.95
C VAL A 140 -6.10 -21.50 -2.03
N GLY A 141 -5.02 -20.71 -2.04
CA GLY A 141 -3.64 -21.23 -2.04
C GLY A 141 -3.31 -22.04 -0.79
N GLY A 142 -3.73 -21.58 0.40
CA GLY A 142 -3.56 -22.31 1.64
C GLY A 142 -4.32 -23.64 1.66
N LEU A 143 -5.58 -23.64 1.21
CA LEU A 143 -6.39 -24.86 1.10
C LEU A 143 -5.81 -25.87 0.12
N ALA A 144 -5.35 -25.42 -1.05
CA ALA A 144 -4.72 -26.30 -2.04
C ALA A 144 -3.45 -26.96 -1.47
N LEU A 145 -2.64 -26.22 -0.72
CA LEU A 145 -1.44 -26.74 -0.08
C LEU A 145 -1.78 -27.81 0.97
N VAL A 146 -2.80 -27.58 1.79
CA VAL A 146 -3.26 -28.55 2.80
C VAL A 146 -3.77 -29.82 2.15
N LEU A 147 -4.58 -29.69 1.08
CA LEU A 147 -5.12 -30.85 0.35
C LEU A 147 -4.01 -31.66 -0.34
N ALA A 148 -3.01 -30.99 -0.91
CA ALA A 148 -1.86 -31.67 -1.54
C ALA A 148 -0.99 -32.45 -0.55
N TYR A 149 -0.98 -32.06 0.73
CA TYR A 149 -0.25 -32.76 1.78
C TYR A 149 -1.07 -33.88 2.45
N ALA A 150 -2.40 -33.84 2.33
CA ALA A 150 -3.30 -34.83 2.89
C ALA A 150 -3.58 -36.02 1.96
N ALA A 151 -3.22 -35.88 0.67
CA ALA A 151 -3.32 -36.91 -0.37
C ALA A 151 -2.02 -37.71 -0.48
#